data_AF-A0A653T9L7-F1
#
_entry.id   AF-A0A653T9L7-F1
#
_cell.length_a   1.000
_cell.length_b   1.000
_cell.length_c   1.000
_cell.angle_alpha   90.00
_cell.angle_beta   90.00
_cell.angle_gamma   90.00
#
_symmetry.space_group_name_H-M   'P 1'
#
loop_
_entity.id
_entity.type
_entity.pdbx_description
1 polymer ?
#
loop_
_entity_poly.entity_id
_entity_poly.type
_entity_poly.pdbx_seq_one_letter_code
_entity_poly.pdbx_strand_id
1 'polypeptide(L)' 'MFNRKLASLAVVATVLPFLFACTSQDLYEATQENRLQECRKLYGAQREECEAQYQKSYDTYERERNEVINEGINQGK' A
#
# COMPACT_ATOMS: atom_id res chain seq x y z
N MET A 1 21.54 -33.94 -16.30
CA MET A 1 20.40 -33.49 -15.45
C MET A 1 20.77 -32.38 -14.46
N PHE A 2 21.97 -32.40 -13.86
CA PHE A 2 22.42 -31.41 -12.86
C PHE A 2 22.41 -29.95 -13.36
N ASN A 3 22.90 -29.69 -14.58
CA ASN A 3 22.94 -28.34 -15.17
C ASN A 3 21.56 -27.73 -15.45
N ARG A 4 20.55 -28.55 -15.73
CA ARG A 4 19.15 -28.08 -15.92
C ARG A 4 18.52 -27.66 -14.59
N LYS A 5 18.82 -28.38 -13.51
CA LYS A 5 18.36 -28.05 -12.15
C LYS A 5 19.03 -26.77 -11.64
N LEU A 6 20.34 -26.61 -11.89
CA LEU A 6 21.10 -25.39 -11.58
C LEU A 6 20.59 -24.17 -12.35
N ALA A 7 20.30 -24.32 -13.65
CA ALA A 7 19.72 -23.23 -14.45
C ALA A 7 18.32 -22.82 -13.95
N SER A 8 17.45 -23.77 -13.59
CA SER A 8 16.13 -23.46 -13.02
C SER A 8 16.23 -22.76 -11.66
N LEU A 9 17.16 -23.17 -10.79
CA LEU A 9 17.39 -22.49 -9.50
C LEU A 9 17.90 -21.06 -9.70
N ALA A 10 18.81 -20.84 -10.67
CA ALA A 10 19.34 -19.52 -10.99
C ALA A 10 18.24 -18.56 -11.49
N VAL A 11 17.33 -19.06 -12.34
CA VAL A 11 16.17 -18.27 -12.81
C VAL A 11 15.26 -17.88 -11.65
N VAL A 12 14.92 -18.82 -10.76
CA VAL A 12 14.07 -18.53 -9.59
C VAL A 12 14.74 -17.51 -8.66
N ALA A 13 16.03 -17.68 -8.38
CA ALA A 13 16.79 -16.76 -7.53
C ALA A 13 16.88 -15.34 -8.11
N THR A 14 16.87 -15.20 -9.44
CA THR A 14 16.94 -13.90 -10.12
C THR A 14 15.58 -13.22 -10.20
N VAL A 15 14.47 -13.97 -10.28
CA VAL A 15 13.12 -13.41 -10.43
C VAL A 15 12.47 -13.02 -9.09
N LEU A 16 12.81 -13.71 -7.99
CA LEU A 16 12.24 -13.45 -6.66
C LEU A 16 12.33 -11.98 -6.15
N PRO A 17 13.44 -11.24 -6.34
CA PRO A 17 13.58 -9.88 -5.82
C PRO A 17 12.60 -8.89 -6.48
N PHE A 18 12.18 -9.16 -7.72
CA PHE A 18 11.27 -8.27 -8.46
C PHE A 18 9.84 -8.30 -7.92
N LEU A 19 9.49 -9.28 -7.08
CA LEU A 19 8.17 -9.35 -6.44
C LEU A 19 7.99 -8.34 -5.30
N PHE A 20 9.07 -7.71 -4.83
CA PHE A 20 9.04 -6.72 -3.75
C PHE A 20 9.07 -5.27 -4.25
N ALA A 21 8.84 -5.05 -5.55
CA ALA A 21 8.97 -3.71 -6.16
C ALA A 21 7.79 -2.77 -5.90
N CYS A 22 6.68 -3.21 -5.29
CA CYS A 22 5.62 -2.29 -4.88
C CYS A 22 6.04 -1.50 -3.64
N THR A 23 6.03 -0.17 -3.73
CA THR A 23 6.23 0.67 -2.55
C THR A 23 4.94 0.72 -1.72
N SER A 24 5.06 1.06 -0.43
CA SER A 24 3.90 1.30 0.44
C SER A 24 3.05 2.48 -0.05
N GLN A 25 3.69 3.46 -0.69
CA GLN A 25 3.02 4.59 -1.32
C GLN A 25 2.16 4.14 -2.50
N ASP A 26 2.72 3.36 -3.43
CA ASP A 26 1.97 2.88 -4.60
C ASP A 26 0.73 2.08 -4.19
N LEU A 27 0.88 1.20 -3.19
CA LEU A 27 -0.23 0.41 -2.66
C LEU A 27 -1.30 1.29 -2.00
N TYR A 28 -0.88 2.30 -1.24
CA TYR A 28 -1.78 3.26 -0.60
C TYR A 28 -2.58 4.05 -1.64
N GLU A 29 -1.90 4.61 -2.64
CA GLU A 29 -2.51 5.41 -3.70
C GLU A 29 -3.50 4.58 -4.53
N ALA A 30 -3.11 3.36 -4.93
CA ALA A 30 -4.00 2.45 -5.65
C ALA A 30 -5.26 2.11 -4.83
N THR A 31 -5.11 1.91 -3.52
CA THR A 31 -6.23 1.66 -2.62
C THR A 31 -7.14 2.89 -2.52
N GLN A 32 -6.57 4.08 -2.35
CA GLN A 32 -7.32 5.32 -2.29
C GLN A 32 -8.10 5.58 -3.58
N GLU A 33 -7.45 5.40 -4.73
CA GLU A 33 -8.08 5.59 -6.03
C GLU A 33 -9.24 4.61 -6.23
N ASN A 34 -9.07 3.35 -5.85
CA ASN A 34 -10.14 2.36 -5.90
C ASN A 34 -11.35 2.79 -5.04
N ARG A 35 -11.11 3.32 -3.84
CA ARG A 35 -12.18 3.83 -2.98
C ARG A 35 -12.89 5.04 -3.58
N LEU A 36 -12.14 5.98 -4.16
CA LEU A 36 -12.70 7.12 -4.87
C LEU A 36 -13.55 6.68 -6.06
N GLN A 37 -13.14 5.63 -6.80
CA GLN A 37 -13.96 5.06 -7.87
C GLN A 37 -15.29 4.51 -7.36
N GLU A 38 -15.31 3.87 -6.18
CA GLU A 38 -16.56 3.42 -5.55
C GLU A 38 -17.43 4.61 -5.11
N CYS A 39 -16.84 5.66 -4.52
CA CYS A 39 -17.58 6.88 -4.15
C CYS A 39 -18.26 7.54 -5.36
N ARG A 40 -17.61 7.52 -6.53
CA ARG A 40 -18.16 8.10 -7.76
C ARG A 40 -19.42 7.39 -8.29
N LYS A 41 -19.77 6.22 -7.75
CA LYS A 41 -21.04 5.52 -8.04
C LYS A 41 -22.22 6.11 -7.25
N LEU A 42 -21.95 6.89 -6.20
CA LEU A 42 -22.95 7.58 -5.39
C LEU A 42 -23.33 8.94 -6.00
N TYR A 43 -24.37 9.58 -5.45
CA TYR A 43 -24.90 10.85 -5.96
C TYR A 43 -25.08 11.90 -4.85
N GLY A 44 -24.96 13.18 -5.23
CA GLY A 44 -25.19 14.33 -4.35
C GLY A 44 -24.31 14.31 -3.09
N ALA A 45 -24.90 14.69 -1.96
CA ALA A 45 -24.20 14.76 -0.67
C ALA A 45 -23.52 13.45 -0.27
N GLN A 46 -24.11 12.28 -0.60
CA GLN A 46 -23.50 10.99 -0.27
C GLN A 46 -22.17 10.76 -1.00
N ARG A 47 -22.05 11.27 -2.22
CA ARG A 47 -20.79 11.22 -2.96
C ARG A 47 -19.76 12.13 -2.33
N GLU A 48 -20.13 13.36 -2.00
CA GLU A 48 -19.25 14.36 -1.38
C GLU A 48 -18.72 13.87 -0.03
N GLU A 49 -19.60 13.35 0.83
CA GLU A 49 -19.24 12.78 2.13
C GLU A 49 -18.34 11.53 2.00
N CYS A 50 -18.54 10.71 0.97
CA CYS A 50 -17.68 9.58 0.68
C CYS A 50 -16.28 10.02 0.23
N GLU A 51 -16.21 10.92 -0.76
CA GLU A 51 -14.94 11.42 -1.31
C GLU A 51 -14.11 12.17 -0.24
N ALA A 52 -14.77 12.88 0.69
CA ALA A 52 -14.11 13.57 1.80
C ALA A 52 -13.27 12.66 2.70
N GLN A 53 -13.58 11.37 2.79
CA GLN A 53 -12.84 10.40 3.61
C GLN A 53 -11.49 10.01 3.01
N TYR A 54 -11.27 10.27 1.71
CA TYR A 54 -10.13 9.79 0.95
C TYR A 54 -9.27 10.93 0.38
N GLN A 55 -9.12 12.03 1.12
CA GLN A 55 -8.33 13.21 0.69
C GLN A 55 -6.94 13.30 1.34
N LYS A 56 -6.58 12.36 2.22
CA LYS A 56 -5.31 12.39 2.95
C LYS A 56 -4.15 12.03 2.03
N SER A 57 -3.08 12.83 1.99
CA SER A 57 -1.87 12.44 1.25
C SER A 57 -1.14 11.29 1.93
N TYR A 58 -0.37 10.51 1.15
CA TYR A 58 0.46 9.43 1.70
C TYR A 58 1.40 9.95 2.80
N ASP A 59 2.09 11.07 2.59
CA ASP A 59 3.00 11.66 3.58
C ASP A 59 2.31 11.99 4.91
N THR A 60 1.07 12.48 4.85
CA THR A 60 0.29 12.79 6.05
C THR A 60 -0.12 11.51 6.77
N TYR A 61 -0.60 10.51 6.01
CA TYR A 61 -0.92 9.19 6.55
C TYR A 61 0.30 8.53 7.21
N GLU A 62 1.46 8.56 6.56
CA GLU A 62 2.68 7.94 7.04
C GLU A 62 3.17 8.59 8.35
N ARG A 63 3.17 9.92 8.40
CA ARG A 63 3.52 10.67 9.61
C ARG A 63 2.60 10.32 10.78
N GLU A 64 1.29 10.42 10.60
CA GLU A 64 0.30 10.10 11.66
C GLU A 64 0.39 8.63 12.10
N ARG A 65 0.60 7.70 11.16
CA ARG A 65 0.82 6.28 11.47
C ARG A 65 2.05 6.10 12.36
N ASN A 66 3.14 6.79 12.05
CA ASN A 66 4.38 6.70 12.82
C ASN A 66 4.24 7.36 14.20
N GLU A 67 3.48 8.45 14.32
CA GLU A 67 3.13 9.06 15.61
C GLU A 67 2.40 8.04 16.51
N VAL A 68 1.36 7.39 16.02
CA VAL A 68 0.61 6.36 16.78
C VAL A 68 1.50 5.18 17.19
N ILE A 69 2.37 4.71 16.28
CA ILE A 69 3.30 3.62 16.58
C ILE A 69 4.28 4.05 17.68
N ASN A 70 4.84 5.24 17.58
CA ASN A 70 5.79 5.76 18.56
C ASN A 70 5.13 6.02 19.91
N GLU A 71 3.90 6.56 19.94
CA GLU A 71 3.12 6.74 21.16
C GLU A 71 2.82 5.40 21.85
N GLY A 72 2.39 4.39 21.09
CA GLY A 72 2.15 3.04 21.63
C GLY A 72 3.42 2.39 22.21
N ILE A 73 4.58 2.64 21.60
CA ILE A 73 5.88 2.20 22.13
C ILE A 73 6.21 2.93 23.45
N ASN A 74 5.93 4.24 23.54
CA ASN A 74 6.22 5.04 24.73
C ASN A 74 5.25 4.77 25.89
N GLN A 75 4.01 4.34 25.64
CA GLN A 75 3.04 3.97 26.67
C GLN A 75 3.25 2.57 27.28
N GLY A 76 4.07 1.73 26.63
CA GLY A 76 4.43 0.38 27.11
C GLY A 76 5.68 0.32 27.99
N LYS A 77 6.18 1.47 28.47
CA LYS A 77 7.41 1.63 29.25
C LYS A 77 7.14 2.37 30.55
#